data_AF-A8U9K3-F1
#
_entry.id   AF-A8U9K3-F1
#
_cell.length_a   1.000
_cell.length_b   1.000
_cell.length_c   1.000
_cell.angle_alpha   90.00
_cell.angle_beta   90.00
_cell.angle_gamma   90.00
#
_symmetry.space_group_name_H-M   'P 1'
#
loop_
_entity.id
_entity.type
_entity.pdbx_description
1 polymer ?
#
loop_
_entity_poly.entity_id
_entity_poly.type
_entity_poly.pdbx_seq_one_letter_code
_entity_poly.pdbx_strand_id
1 'polypeptide(L)'
;MSNHFMNGLFLGAAAGGIYGLLKSPRTGKENRVALKSYVDDTTLLVNDVSKSVNDLKGAIAQLTNEGKNLAEEFTQDVKESVDEFSFEAEPRLRRIQEHTEKLTADMEDLTQSMK
;
A
#
# COMPACT_ATOMS: atom_id res chain seq x y z
N MET A 1 -14.05 45.34 -3.24
CA MET A 1 -14.87 44.47 -4.12
C MET A 1 -14.40 43.01 -4.02
N SER A 2 -14.53 42.36 -2.86
CA SER A 2 -14.01 40.99 -2.64
C SER A 2 -15.05 40.00 -2.07
N ASN A 3 -16.05 40.48 -1.33
CA ASN A 3 -17.01 39.60 -0.64
C ASN A 3 -17.94 38.80 -1.57
N HIS A 4 -18.28 39.34 -2.75
CA HIS A 4 -19.19 38.65 -3.69
C HIS A 4 -18.53 37.44 -4.36
N PHE A 5 -17.23 37.51 -4.67
CA PHE A 5 -16.50 36.39 -5.28
C PHE A 5 -16.31 35.24 -4.29
N MET A 6 -15.95 35.55 -3.04
CA MET A 6 -15.79 34.54 -1.98
C MET A 6 -17.10 33.81 -1.70
N ASN A 7 -18.22 34.53 -1.65
CA ASN A 7 -19.55 33.94 -1.47
C ASN A 7 -19.96 33.07 -2.66
N GLY A 8 -19.63 33.50 -3.89
CA GLY A 8 -19.85 32.70 -5.10
C GLY A 8 -19.00 31.42 -5.13
N LEU A 9 -17.74 31.49 -4.69
CA LEU A 9 -16.84 30.35 -4.59
C LEU A 9 -17.34 29.35 -3.54
N PHE A 10 -17.81 29.82 -2.38
CA PHE A 10 -18.39 28.96 -1.35
C PHE A 10 -19.67 28.26 -1.82
N LEU A 11 -20.58 29.01 -2.46
CA LEU A 11 -21.80 28.43 -3.03
C LEU A 11 -21.49 27.42 -4.14
N GLY A 12 -20.53 27.73 -5.01
CA GLY A 12 -20.06 26.82 -6.06
C GLY A 12 -19.42 25.56 -5.50
N ALA A 13 -18.58 25.68 -4.47
CA ALA A 13 -17.95 24.55 -3.80
C ALA A 13 -18.98 23.69 -3.04
N ALA A 14 -19.95 24.30 -2.38
CA ALA A 14 -21.02 23.59 -1.70
C ALA A 14 -21.94 22.84 -2.68
N ALA A 15 -22.42 23.53 -3.72
CA ALA A 15 -23.27 22.92 -4.74
C ALA A 15 -22.53 21.84 -5.54
N GLY A 16 -21.27 22.10 -5.92
CA GLY A 16 -20.40 21.15 -6.60
C GLY A 16 -20.04 19.95 -5.73
N GLY A 17 -19.80 20.16 -4.43
CA GLY A 17 -19.55 19.10 -3.46
C GLY A 17 -20.76 18.20 -3.26
N ILE A 18 -21.95 18.77 -3.07
CA ILE A 18 -23.21 18.00 -2.98
C ILE A 18 -23.48 17.24 -4.27
N TYR A 19 -23.34 17.89 -5.43
CA TYR A 19 -23.53 17.26 -6.73
C TYR A 19 -22.52 16.12 -6.97
N GLY A 20 -21.25 16.34 -6.62
CA GLY A 20 -20.20 15.33 -6.72
C GLY A 20 -20.43 14.13 -5.81
N LEU A 21 -20.88 14.37 -4.57
CA LEU A 21 -21.23 13.31 -3.62
C LEU A 21 -22.48 12.52 -4.07
N LEU A 22 -23.49 13.19 -4.64
CA LEU A 22 -24.70 12.54 -5.17
C LEU A 22 -24.46 11.78 -6.48
N LYS A 23 -23.54 12.27 -7.33
CA LYS A 23 -23.17 11.65 -8.61
C LYS A 23 -22.15 10.52 -8.42
N SER A 24 -21.57 10.35 -7.23
CA SER A 24 -20.66 9.26 -6.93
C SER A 24 -21.32 7.92 -7.29
N PRO A 25 -20.72 7.11 -8.18
CA PRO A 25 -21.33 5.85 -8.63
C PRO A 25 -21.40 4.78 -7.55
N ARG A 26 -20.73 4.99 -6.40
CA ARG A 26 -20.69 4.08 -5.26
C ARG A 26 -21.19 4.80 -4.01
N THR A 27 -22.00 4.10 -3.21
CA THR A 27 -22.45 4.57 -1.91
C THR A 27 -21.28 4.62 -0.92
N GLY A 28 -21.40 5.44 0.14
CA GLY A 28 -20.37 5.52 1.19
C GLY A 28 -20.05 4.17 1.83
N LYS A 29 -21.04 3.27 1.95
CA LYS A 29 -20.85 1.91 2.45
C LYS A 29 -20.02 1.06 1.48
N GLU A 30 -20.33 1.12 0.18
CA GLU A 30 -19.60 0.38 -0.86
C GLU A 30 -18.16 0.88 -1.04
N ASN A 31 -17.90 2.17 -0.79
CA ASN A 31 -16.54 2.72 -0.78
C ASN A 31 -15.75 2.23 0.42
N ARG A 32 -16.35 2.13 1.62
CA ARG A 32 -15.68 1.57 2.80
C ARG A 32 -15.34 0.10 2.60
N VAL A 33 -16.26 -0.69 2.06
CA VAL A 33 -16.02 -2.11 1.76
C VAL A 33 -14.92 -2.28 0.72
N ALA A 34 -14.94 -1.50 -0.36
CA ALA A 34 -13.86 -1.54 -1.36
C ALA A 34 -12.52 -1.12 -0.75
N LEU A 35 -12.48 -0.03 0.01
CA LEU A 35 -11.25 0.44 0.63
C LEU A 35 -10.68 -0.60 1.60
N LYS A 36 -11.53 -1.23 2.43
CA LYS A 36 -11.12 -2.33 3.30
C LYS A 36 -10.51 -3.49 2.50
N SER A 37 -11.16 -3.91 1.41
CA SER A 37 -10.62 -4.96 0.53
C SER A 37 -9.26 -4.58 -0.04
N TYR A 38 -9.12 -3.35 -0.57
CA TYR A 38 -7.84 -2.86 -1.10
C TYR A 38 -6.72 -2.88 -0.06
N VAL A 39 -7.03 -2.51 1.18
CA VAL A 39 -6.08 -2.48 2.29
C VAL A 39 -5.69 -3.90 2.73
N ASP A 40 -6.68 -4.79 2.88
CA ASP A 40 -6.43 -6.21 3.19
C ASP A 40 -5.56 -6.87 2.11
N ASP A 41 -5.91 -6.68 0.83
CA ASP A 41 -5.17 -7.22 -0.31
C ASP A 41 -3.74 -6.66 -0.38
N THR A 42 -3.56 -5.38 -0.08
CA THR A 42 -2.22 -4.75 -0.04
C THR A 42 -1.37 -5.36 1.07
N THR A 43 -1.96 -5.64 2.24
CA THR A 43 -1.25 -6.31 3.34
C THR A 43 -0.75 -7.69 2.95
N LEU A 44 -1.62 -8.48 2.29
CA LEU A 44 -1.28 -9.81 1.82
C LEU A 44 -0.14 -9.76 0.79
N LEU A 45 -0.22 -8.85 -0.18
CA LEU A 45 0.82 -8.66 -1.19
C LEU A 45 2.18 -8.29 -0.57
N VAL A 46 2.19 -7.42 0.45
CA VAL A 46 3.43 -7.06 1.16
C VAL A 46 4.05 -8.27 1.86
N ASN A 47 3.22 -9.08 2.52
CA ASN A 47 3.67 -10.32 3.16
C ASN A 47 4.23 -11.32 2.14
N ASP A 48 3.57 -11.47 1.00
CA ASP A 48 4.01 -12.38 -0.07
C ASP A 48 5.33 -11.92 -0.69
N VAL A 49 5.54 -10.62 -0.88
CA VAL A 49 6.83 -10.07 -1.32
C VAL A 49 7.92 -10.38 -0.30
N SER A 50 7.66 -10.14 0.99
CA SER A 50 8.64 -10.44 2.06
C SER A 50 9.00 -11.92 2.10
N LYS A 51 8.02 -12.81 1.96
CA LYS A 51 8.24 -14.26 1.89
C LYS A 51 9.06 -14.66 0.66
N SER A 52 8.70 -14.15 -0.51
CA SER A 52 9.38 -14.48 -1.77
C SER A 52 10.86 -14.08 -1.75
N VAL A 53 11.18 -12.95 -1.12
CA VAL A 53 12.58 -12.51 -0.90
C VAL A 53 13.33 -13.49 0.00
N ASN A 54 12.73 -13.92 1.10
CA ASN A 54 13.35 -14.89 2.00
C ASN A 54 13.57 -16.26 1.33
N ASP A 55 12.59 -16.73 0.57
CA ASP A 55 12.68 -17.98 -0.18
C ASP A 55 13.81 -17.89 -1.23
N LEU A 56 13.93 -16.76 -1.92
CA LEU A 56 15.00 -16.51 -2.88
C LEU A 56 16.39 -16.50 -2.22
N LYS A 57 16.54 -15.84 -1.06
CA LYS A 57 17.79 -15.89 -0.28
C LYS A 57 18.17 -17.32 0.09
N GLY A 58 17.20 -18.12 0.51
CA GLY A 58 17.40 -19.54 0.82
C GLY A 58 17.85 -20.35 -0.40
N ALA A 59 17.19 -20.17 -1.54
CA ALA A 59 17.54 -20.82 -2.80
C ALA A 59 18.94 -20.45 -3.28
N ILE A 60 19.33 -19.18 -3.17
CA ILE A 60 20.69 -18.72 -3.49
C ILE A 60 21.71 -19.38 -2.57
N ALA A 61 21.47 -19.40 -1.26
CA ALA A 61 22.38 -20.02 -0.30
C ALA A 61 22.55 -21.53 -0.56
N GLN A 62 21.47 -22.23 -0.89
CA GLN A 62 21.50 -23.64 -1.25
C GLN A 62 22.28 -23.86 -2.56
N LEU A 63 22.03 -23.02 -3.57
CA LEU A 63 22.72 -23.06 -4.85
C LEU A 63 24.24 -22.83 -4.68
N THR A 64 24.64 -21.86 -3.85
CA THR A 64 26.06 -21.61 -3.53
C THR A 64 26.71 -22.82 -2.85
N ASN A 65 25.99 -23.49 -1.94
CA ASN A 65 26.53 -24.60 -1.15
C ASN A 65 26.64 -25.91 -1.97
N GLU A 66 25.70 -26.14 -2.90
CA GLU A 66 25.65 -27.36 -3.71
C GLU A 66 26.37 -27.21 -5.06
N GLY A 67 26.38 -26.01 -5.65
CA GLY A 67 26.86 -25.72 -6.99
C GLY A 67 28.31 -25.23 -7.04
N LYS A 68 29.29 -26.10 -6.72
CA LYS A 68 30.74 -25.81 -6.63
C LYS A 68 31.43 -25.08 -7.81
N ASN A 69 30.74 -24.76 -8.92
CA ASN A 69 31.32 -24.11 -10.11
C ASN A 69 30.31 -23.28 -10.94
N LEU A 70 29.04 -23.19 -10.53
CA LEU A 70 28.04 -22.48 -11.35
C LEU A 70 28.17 -20.98 -11.07
N ALA A 71 29.07 -20.33 -11.83
CA ALA A 71 29.31 -18.89 -11.85
C ALA A 71 29.17 -18.25 -10.45
N GLU A 72 30.16 -18.49 -9.57
CA GLU A 72 30.21 -17.86 -8.24
C GLU A 72 29.96 -16.35 -8.34
N GLU A 73 30.50 -15.70 -9.37
CA GLU A 73 30.26 -14.30 -9.72
C GLU A 73 28.76 -14.01 -9.92
N PHE A 74 28.06 -14.74 -10.79
CA PHE A 74 26.61 -14.57 -10.98
C PHE A 74 25.81 -14.80 -9.68
N THR A 75 26.15 -15.83 -8.91
CA THR A 75 25.44 -16.14 -7.66
C THR A 75 25.68 -15.06 -6.61
N GLN A 76 26.89 -14.50 -6.57
CA GLN A 76 27.26 -13.39 -5.70
C GLN A 76 26.57 -12.10 -6.12
N ASP A 77 26.50 -11.80 -7.42
CA ASP A 77 25.78 -10.63 -7.95
C ASP A 77 24.29 -10.68 -7.62
N VAL A 78 23.65 -11.85 -7.81
CA VAL A 78 22.23 -12.04 -7.46
C VAL A 78 22.03 -11.92 -5.95
N LYS A 79 22.95 -12.47 -5.14
CA LYS A 79 22.90 -12.31 -3.69
C LYS A 79 22.97 -10.84 -3.27
N GLU A 80 23.92 -10.09 -3.82
CA GLU A 80 24.10 -8.68 -3.53
C GLU A 80 22.85 -7.88 -3.94
N SER A 81 22.30 -8.15 -5.12
CA SER A 81 21.05 -7.52 -5.58
C SER A 81 19.86 -7.83 -4.68
N VAL A 82 19.71 -9.07 -4.21
CA VAL A 82 18.64 -9.46 -3.29
C VAL A 82 18.84 -8.87 -1.90
N ASP A 83 20.08 -8.79 -1.41
CA ASP A 83 20.40 -8.17 -0.13
C ASP A 83 20.17 -6.65 -0.16
N GLU A 84 20.59 -5.96 -1.22
CA GLU A 84 20.31 -4.55 -1.45
C GLU A 84 18.82 -4.29 -1.57
N PHE A 85 18.11 -5.08 -2.38
CA PHE A 85 16.65 -5.01 -2.49
C PHE A 85 16.00 -5.19 -1.12
N SER A 86 16.41 -6.19 -0.34
CA SER A 86 15.86 -6.44 1.00
C SER A 86 16.11 -5.26 1.93
N PHE A 87 17.33 -4.74 1.95
CA PHE A 87 17.73 -3.62 2.79
C PHE A 87 16.91 -2.37 2.50
N GLU A 88 16.67 -2.08 1.23
CA GLU A 88 15.82 -0.95 0.82
C GLU A 88 14.32 -1.20 1.00
N ALA A 89 13.86 -2.41 0.66
CA ALA A 89 12.45 -2.76 0.64
C ALA A 89 11.92 -2.96 2.06
N GLU A 90 12.68 -3.55 2.98
CA GLU A 90 12.26 -3.78 4.37
C GLU A 90 11.64 -2.55 5.06
N PRO A 91 12.31 -1.39 5.14
CA PRO A 91 11.72 -0.20 5.76
C PRO A 91 10.52 0.33 4.96
N ARG A 92 10.48 0.14 3.63
CA ARG A 92 9.35 0.54 2.79
C ARG A 92 8.14 -0.36 3.03
N LEU A 93 8.33 -1.68 3.10
CA LEU A 93 7.32 -2.69 3.38
C LEU A 93 6.74 -2.51 4.78
N ARG A 94 7.60 -2.26 5.80
CA ARG A 94 7.14 -1.91 7.15
C ARG A 94 6.26 -0.66 7.17
N ARG A 95 6.67 0.42 6.49
CA ARG A 95 5.84 1.63 6.39
C ARG A 95 4.50 1.37 5.69
N ILE A 96 4.47 0.53 4.65
CA ILE A 96 3.21 0.18 3.98
C ILE A 96 2.29 -0.59 4.93
N GLN A 97 2.81 -1.51 5.75
CA GLN A 97 2.05 -2.19 6.81
C GLN A 97 1.51 -1.20 7.83
N GLU A 98 2.36 -0.32 8.38
CA GLU A 98 1.93 0.71 9.36
C GLU A 98 0.83 1.63 8.80
N HIS A 99 0.97 2.09 7.56
CA HIS A 99 -0.04 2.94 6.92
C HIS A 99 -1.36 2.20 6.66
N THR A 100 -1.27 0.92 6.30
CA THR A 100 -2.41 0.03 6.09
C THR A 100 -3.15 -0.24 7.39
N GLU A 101 -2.42 -0.50 8.49
CA GLU A 101 -2.98 -0.68 9.83
C GLU A 101 -3.67 0.60 10.31
N LYS A 102 -3.01 1.75 10.15
CA LYS A 102 -3.58 3.04 10.50
C LYS A 102 -4.85 3.33 9.69
N LEU A 103 -4.83 3.08 8.38
CA LEU A 103 -6.00 3.27 7.52
C LEU A 103 -7.16 2.34 7.92
N THR A 104 -6.86 1.10 8.32
CA THR A 104 -7.85 0.18 8.87
C THR A 104 -8.48 0.73 10.15
N ALA A 105 -7.65 1.18 11.11
CA ALA A 105 -8.11 1.76 12.36
C ALA A 105 -8.97 3.02 12.14
N ASP A 106 -8.53 3.94 11.27
CA ASP A 106 -9.26 5.16 10.92
C ASP A 106 -10.62 4.84 10.27
N MET A 107 -10.69 3.77 9.46
CA MET A 107 -11.95 3.31 8.86
C MET A 107 -12.92 2.68 9.86
N GLU A 108 -12.40 1.96 10.86
CA GLU A 108 -13.22 1.42 11.94
C GLU A 108 -13.81 2.53 12.82
N ASP A 109 -13.01 3.53 13.18
CA ASP A 109 -13.45 4.69 13.96
C ASP A 109 -14.52 5.52 13.21
N LEU A 110 -14.32 5.76 11.91
CA LEU A 110 -15.32 6.39 11.05
C LEU A 110 -16.63 5.57 10.94
N THR A 111 -16.57 4.26 11.15
CA THR A 111 -17.75 3.38 11.13
C THR A 111 -18.47 3.35 12.47
N GLN A 112 -17.73 3.44 13.57
CA GLN A 112 -18.30 3.53 14.91
C GLN A 112 -18.96 4.90 15.16
N SER A 113 -18.32 5.99 14.74
CA SER A 113 -18.85 7.36 14.87
C SER A 113 -20.11 7.66 14.04
N MET A 114 -20.41 6.80 13.05
CA MET A 114 -21.61 6.91 12.20
C MET A 114 -22.74 5.95 12.58
N LYS A 115 -22.53 5.07 13.58
CA LYS A 115 -23.59 4.27 14.19
C LYS A 115 -24.28 5.06 15.31
#